data_AF-A0A846QQ26-F1
#
_entry.id   AF-A0A846QQ26-F1
#
_cell.length_a   1.000
_cell.length_b   1.000
_cell.length_c   1.000
_cell.angle_alpha   90.00
_cell.angle_beta   90.00
_cell.angle_gamma   90.00
#
_symmetry.space_group_name_H-M   'P 1'
#
loop_
_entity.id
_entity.type
_entity.pdbx_description
1 polymer ?
#
loop_
_entity_poly.entity_id
_entity_poly.type
_entity_poly.pdbx_seq_one_letter_code
_entity_poly.pdbx_strand_id
1 'polypeptide(L)' 'MEYRKKHGSDTWHFCKNCANWPTSGYDSKTTKPTSGELCNQCQAKKSAGNCK' A
#
# COMPACT_ATOMS: atom_id res chain seq x y z
N MET A 1 -9.94 2.90 -4.41
CA MET A 1 -8.64 2.23 -4.16
C MET A 1 -8.20 2.62 -2.77
N GLU A 2 -7.84 1.68 -1.91
CA GLU A 2 -7.43 1.96 -0.54
C GLU A 2 -5.91 1.87 -0.42
N TYR A 3 -5.31 2.87 0.21
CA TYR A 3 -3.91 2.91 0.56
C TYR A 3 -3.80 2.68 2.06
N ARG A 4 -2.93 1.76 2.49
CA ARG A 4 -2.63 1.52 3.89
C ARG A 4 -1.15 1.70 4.16
N LYS A 5 -0.82 2.30 5.29
CA LYS A 5 0.56 2.47 5.76
C LYS A 5 0.65 2.05 7.21
N LYS A 6 1.60 1.19 7.54
CA LYS A 6 1.83 0.79 8.94
C LYS A 6 2.32 1.99 9.76
N HIS A 7 1.85 2.16 10.99
CA HIS A 7 2.36 3.19 11.88
C HIS A 7 3.88 3.04 12.08
N GLY A 8 4.62 4.13 11.96
CA GLY A 8 6.10 4.13 11.99
C GLY A 8 6.77 3.66 10.70
N SER A 9 6.02 3.28 9.67
CA SER A 9 6.53 3.09 8.31
C SER A 9 6.18 4.31 7.45
N ASP A 10 7.02 4.60 6.46
CA ASP A 10 6.71 5.60 5.44
C ASP A 10 6.24 4.99 4.12
N THR A 11 6.02 3.67 4.10
CA THR A 11 5.63 2.93 2.90
C THR A 11 4.12 2.67 2.85
N TRP A 12 3.48 3.13 1.77
CA TRP A 12 2.08 2.91 1.46
C TRP A 12 1.89 1.68 0.57
N HIS A 13 1.02 0.81 1.03
CA HIS A 13 0.55 -0.37 0.32
C HIS A 13 -0.83 -0.08 -0.27
N PHE A 14 -1.09 -0.53 -1.49
CA PHE A 14 -2.40 -0.33 -2.14
C PHE A 14 -2.92 -1.60 -2.82
N CYS A 15 -2.20 -2.71 -2.69
CA CYS A 15 -2.64 -4.04 -3.09
C CYS A 15 -2.87 -4.87 -1.83
N LYS A 16 -4.10 -5.34 -1.62
CA LYS A 16 -4.50 -6.17 -0.47
C LYS A 16 -3.79 -7.51 -0.45
N ASN A 17 -3.37 -8.00 -1.62
CA ASN A 17 -2.55 -9.19 -1.77
C ASN A 17 -1.03 -8.92 -1.69
N CYS A 18 -0.61 -7.75 -1.19
CA CYS A 18 0.79 -7.50 -0.87
C CYS A 18 1.19 -8.31 0.36
N ALA A 19 2.38 -8.91 0.35
CA ALA A 19 2.89 -9.69 1.49
C ALA A 19 3.04 -8.84 2.76
N ASN A 20 3.29 -7.55 2.58
CA ASN A 20 3.42 -6.56 3.66
C ASN A 20 2.15 -5.73 3.85
N TRP A 21 1.00 -6.21 3.36
CA TRP A 21 -0.26 -5.51 3.55
C TRP A 21 -0.59 -5.42 5.05
N PRO A 22 -0.71 -4.22 5.62
CA PRO A 22 -0.94 -4.10 7.04
C PRO A 22 -2.41 -4.42 7.40
N THR A 23 -2.57 -5.29 8.39
CA THR A 23 -3.86 -5.78 8.90
C THR A 23 -4.24 -5.15 10.24
N SER A 24 -3.29 -4.53 10.95
CA SER A 24 -3.51 -3.82 12.21
C SER A 24 -2.48 -2.70 12.39
N GLY A 25 -2.84 -1.64 13.13
CA GLY A 25 -1.92 -0.53 13.43
C GLY A 25 -1.46 0.21 12.17
N TYR A 26 -2.41 0.58 11.31
CA TYR A 26 -2.16 1.26 10.06
C TYR A 26 -3.05 2.48 9.87
N ASP A 27 -2.50 3.46 9.17
CA ASP A 27 -3.26 4.55 8.58
C ASP A 27 -3.83 4.09 7.24
N SER A 28 -5.09 4.39 6.97
CA SER A 28 -5.73 4.15 5.67
C SER A 28 -6.16 5.45 5.01
N LYS A 29 -5.98 5.53 3.68
CA LYS A 29 -6.45 6.64 2.85
C LYS A 29 -7.15 6.11 1.61
N THR A 30 -8.19 6.79 1.16
CA THR A 30 -8.91 6.49 -0.09
C THR A 30 -8.32 7.22 -1.29
N THR A 31 -7.46 8.22 -1.04
CA THR A 31 -6.74 9.00 -2.05
C THR A 31 -5.26 8.63 -2.07
N LYS A 32 -4.63 8.82 -3.23
CA LYS A 32 -3.19 8.59 -3.37
C LYS A 32 -2.45 9.49 -2.37
N PRO A 33 -1.59 8.92 -1.51
CA PRO A 33 -0.84 9.70 -0.54
C PRO A 33 0.11 10.66 -1.26
N THR A 34 0.18 11.90 -0.76
CA THR A 34 1.11 12.94 -1.23
C THR A 34 2.47 12.86 -0.54
N SER A 35 2.55 12.12 0.56
CA SER A 35 3.76 11.93 1.37
C SER A 35 4.05 10.44 1.59
N GLY A 36 5.33 10.11 1.59
CA GLY A 36 5.87 8.76 1.73
C GLY A 36 5.97 7.96 0.43
N GLU A 37 6.53 6.77 0.56
CA GLU A 37 6.89 5.92 -0.57
C GLU A 37 5.78 4.92 -0.89
N LEU A 38 5.59 4.59 -2.17
CA LEU A 38 4.69 3.50 -2.55
C LEU A 38 5.46 2.18 -2.52
N CYS A 39 4.85 1.13 -1.99
CA CYS A 39 5.45 -0.19 -1.96
C CYS A 39 5.79 -0.68 -3.38
N ASN A 40 7.07 -0.95 -3.65
CA ASN A 40 7.56 -1.46 -4.94
C ASN A 40 6.84 -2.76 -5.37
N GLN A 41 6.53 -3.66 -4.42
CA GLN A 41 5.78 -4.88 -4.72
C GLN A 41 4.35 -4.56 -5.20
N CYS A 42 3.70 -3.56 -4.59
CA CYS A 42 2.37 -3.13 -5.03
C CYS A 42 2.45 -2.52 -6.44
N GLN A 43 3.47 -1.71 -6.72
CA GLN A 43 3.70 -1.14 -8.06
C GLN A 43 3.91 -2.23 -9.12
N ALA A 44 4.80 -3.19 -8.84
CA ALA A 44 5.04 -4.33 -9.73
C ALA A 44 3.77 -5.14 -9.98
N LYS A 45 3.01 -5.47 -8.93
CA LYS A 45 1.73 -6.18 -9.06
C LYS A 45 0.69 -5.40 -9.84
N LYS A 46 0.62 -4.08 -9.67
CA LYS A 46 -0.28 -3.21 -10.45
C LYS A 46 0.10 -3.21 -11.92
N SER A 47 1.40 -3.10 -12.23
CA SER A 47 1.90 -3.17 -13.61
C SER A 47 1.59 -4.53 -14.25
N ALA A 48 1.70 -5.60 -13.48
CA ALA A 48 1.37 -6.96 -13.92
C ALA A 48 -0.15 -7.29 -13.90
N GLY A 49 -1.03 -6.35 -13.54
CA GLY A 49 -2.48 -6.62 -13.43
C GLY A 49 -2.88 -7.58 -12.29
N ASN A 50 -1.98 -7.86 -11.36
CA ASN A 50 -2.14 -8.83 -10.27
C ASN A 50 -2.45 -8.19 -8.91
N CYS A 51 -2.68 -6.87 -8.86
CA CYS A 51 -3.07 -6.16 -7.66
C CYS A 51 -4.55 -6.44 -7.36
N LYS A 52 -4.85 -6.98 -6.17
CA LYS A 52 -6.22 -7.28 -5.70
C LYS A 52 -6.55 -6.50 -4.44
#